data_AF-A0A1L7VD51-F1
#
_entry.id   AF-A0A1L7VD51-F1
#
_cell.length_a   1.000
_cell.length_b   1.000
_cell.length_c   1.000
_cell.angle_alpha   90.00
_cell.angle_beta   90.00
_cell.angle_gamma   90.00
#
_symmetry.space_group_name_H-M   'P 1'
#
loop_
_entity.id
_entity.type
_entity.pdbx_description
1 polymer ?
#
loop_
_entity_poly.entity_id
_entity_poly.type
_entity_poly.pdbx_seq_one_letter_code
_entity_poly.pdbx_strand_id
1 'polypeptide(L)'
;MVNALLAAAFPTKDGKVLQAGDLVKNFDFSKMNVKEDTKQDFLNCALAPSFKKLSSNEIQALDDEMKIMITGLTKQLGKLSPNDRTWDAIVSLCAQSPFLAPLDDGIARTDSLVKNSSSAFKTDGSPDSGIVKEVTAWFKKLIQDEDVLNSTKIDINVLGRIVAQSGATVDSFESFFHKTEEHTKTVIDIGVLRYPDIDNPYFKIYRIKLTAWSKSTRTLAWQEDRNGIQGEFNVRKYKPRSSVINNLTDAAKAGATKQAADILGDL
;
A
#
# COMPACT_ATOMS: atom_id res chain seq x y z
N MET A 1 -9.97 -18.48 -14.63
CA MET A 1 -8.83 -18.96 -13.82
C MET A 1 -7.78 -17.86 -13.91
N VAL A 2 -7.16 -17.40 -12.82
CA VAL A 2 -6.20 -16.30 -12.90
C VAL A 2 -5.02 -16.63 -13.83
N ASN A 3 -4.61 -15.68 -14.66
CA ASN A 3 -3.43 -15.80 -15.51
C ASN A 3 -2.18 -16.12 -14.67
N ALA A 4 -1.36 -17.07 -15.12
CA ALA A 4 -0.17 -17.52 -14.38
C ALA A 4 0.85 -16.41 -14.10
N LEU A 5 0.99 -15.42 -14.99
CA LEU A 5 1.89 -14.28 -14.76
C LEU A 5 1.37 -13.35 -13.67
N LEU A 6 0.05 -13.10 -13.62
CA LEU A 6 -0.55 -12.33 -12.52
C LEU A 6 -0.45 -13.09 -11.20
N ALA A 7 -0.70 -14.41 -11.21
CA ALA A 7 -0.58 -15.25 -10.03
C ALA A 7 0.86 -15.33 -9.51
N ALA A 8 1.84 -15.31 -10.41
CA ALA A 8 3.24 -15.20 -10.04
C ALA A 8 3.53 -13.82 -9.44
N ALA A 9 3.06 -12.73 -10.06
CA ALA A 9 3.41 -11.36 -9.68
C ALA A 9 2.66 -10.81 -8.44
N PHE A 10 1.51 -11.39 -8.07
CA PHE A 10 0.61 -10.81 -7.07
C PHE A 10 0.00 -11.84 -6.12
N PRO A 11 -0.46 -11.42 -4.93
CA PRO A 11 -1.20 -12.30 -4.03
C PRO A 11 -2.49 -12.80 -4.69
N THR A 12 -2.80 -14.08 -4.49
CA THR A 12 -4.03 -14.70 -5.00
C THR A 12 -4.79 -15.42 -3.90
N LYS A 13 -6.12 -15.51 -4.06
CA LYS A 13 -7.01 -16.30 -3.22
C LYS A 13 -8.17 -16.81 -4.07
N ASP A 14 -8.53 -18.08 -3.90
CA ASP A 14 -9.63 -18.73 -4.60
C ASP A 14 -9.59 -18.53 -6.13
N GLY A 15 -8.37 -18.58 -6.69
CA GLY A 15 -8.14 -18.43 -8.14
C GLY A 15 -8.32 -17.01 -8.68
N LYS A 16 -8.33 -15.99 -7.81
CA LYS A 16 -8.38 -14.57 -8.17
C LYS A 16 -7.20 -13.80 -7.58
N VAL A 17 -6.77 -12.74 -8.25
CA VAL A 17 -5.78 -11.79 -7.71
C VAL A 17 -6.44 -10.93 -6.64
N LEU A 18 -5.79 -10.78 -5.49
CA LEU A 18 -6.24 -9.89 -4.43
C LEU A 18 -5.75 -8.47 -4.71
N GLN A 19 -6.67 -7.52 -4.93
CA GLN A 19 -6.32 -6.12 -5.05
C GLN A 19 -6.10 -5.49 -3.66
N ALA A 20 -5.47 -4.31 -3.64
CA ALA A 20 -5.19 -3.59 -2.39
C ALA A 20 -6.42 -3.42 -1.48
N GLY A 21 -7.57 -3.06 -2.07
CA GLY A 21 -8.83 -2.91 -1.32
C GLY A 21 -9.36 -4.22 -0.75
N ASP A 22 -9.15 -5.36 -1.43
CA ASP A 22 -9.55 -6.67 -0.92
C ASP A 22 -8.72 -7.07 0.30
N LEU A 23 -7.41 -6.79 0.25
CA LEU A 23 -6.49 -7.06 1.37
C LEU A 23 -6.88 -6.25 2.60
N VAL A 24 -7.10 -4.94 2.43
CA VAL A 24 -7.52 -4.05 3.53
C VAL A 24 -8.87 -4.48 4.11
N LYS A 25 -9.86 -4.79 3.27
CA LYS A 25 -11.20 -5.20 3.70
C LYS A 25 -11.21 -6.52 4.46
N ASN A 26 -10.39 -7.47 4.03
CA ASN A 26 -10.37 -8.83 4.59
C ASN A 26 -9.41 -8.97 5.79
N PHE A 27 -8.59 -7.96 6.06
CA PHE A 27 -7.68 -7.98 7.20
C PHE A 27 -8.44 -7.76 8.52
N ASP A 28 -8.24 -8.68 9.45
CA ASP A 28 -8.84 -8.61 10.76
C ASP A 28 -7.91 -7.89 11.73
N PHE A 29 -8.02 -6.56 11.74
CA PHE A 29 -7.26 -5.70 12.66
C PHE A 29 -7.48 -6.08 14.13
N SER A 30 -8.58 -6.79 14.48
CA SER A 30 -8.85 -7.19 15.87
C SER A 30 -7.93 -8.28 16.42
N LYS A 31 -7.21 -8.97 15.53
CA LYS A 31 -6.29 -10.06 15.89
C LYS A 31 -4.85 -9.60 16.10
N MET A 32 -4.58 -8.30 15.95
CA MET A 32 -3.25 -7.73 16.14
C MET A 32 -2.86 -7.78 17.62
N ASN A 33 -1.76 -8.45 17.96
CA ASN A 33 -1.14 -8.34 19.27
C ASN A 33 -0.24 -7.12 19.31
N VAL A 34 -0.84 -6.01 19.68
CA VAL A 34 -0.18 -4.72 19.73
C VAL A 34 0.89 -4.60 20.81
N LYS A 35 0.94 -5.52 21.78
CA LYS A 35 1.94 -5.56 22.87
C LYS A 35 3.27 -6.19 22.49
N GLU A 36 3.31 -6.96 21.40
CA GLU A 36 4.51 -7.63 20.92
C GLU A 36 4.99 -6.96 19.63
N ASP A 37 6.15 -6.33 19.71
CA ASP A 37 6.83 -5.64 18.60
C ASP A 37 7.37 -6.60 17.54
N THR A 38 7.76 -7.82 17.93
CA THR A 38 8.34 -8.84 17.04
C THR A 38 7.31 -9.61 16.20
N LYS A 39 6.03 -9.57 16.56
CA LYS A 39 5.00 -10.37 15.87
C LYS A 39 4.55 -9.68 14.58
N GLN A 40 4.66 -10.40 13.46
CA GLN A 40 4.24 -9.93 12.12
C GLN A 40 2.73 -10.08 11.88
N ASP A 41 1.92 -9.60 12.82
CA ASP A 41 0.46 -9.70 12.77
C ASP A 41 -0.20 -8.41 12.27
N PHE A 42 0.45 -7.68 11.37
CA PHE A 42 -0.06 -6.46 10.75
C PHE A 42 -0.46 -6.69 9.29
N LEU A 43 -1.18 -5.72 8.70
CA LEU A 43 -1.50 -5.79 7.28
C LEU A 43 -0.24 -5.55 6.46
N ASN A 44 0.39 -6.65 6.03
CA ASN A 44 1.58 -6.65 5.19
C ASN A 44 1.25 -7.15 3.78
N CYS A 45 1.53 -6.34 2.78
CA CYS A 45 1.57 -6.80 1.39
C CYS A 45 2.64 -6.05 0.62
N ALA A 46 3.68 -6.78 0.22
CA ALA A 46 4.80 -6.22 -0.53
C ALA A 46 4.36 -5.53 -1.84
N LEU A 47 3.46 -6.17 -2.59
CA LEU A 47 2.90 -5.60 -3.82
C LEU A 47 1.54 -6.22 -4.16
N ALA A 48 0.49 -5.39 -4.13
CA ALA A 48 -0.84 -5.72 -4.64
C ALA A 48 -1.10 -4.95 -5.95
N PRO A 49 -1.89 -5.48 -6.89
CA PRO A 49 -2.29 -4.71 -8.05
C PRO A 49 -3.50 -3.84 -7.74
N SER A 50 -3.67 -2.78 -8.53
CA SER A 50 -4.93 -2.07 -8.69
C SER A 50 -5.22 -1.93 -10.18
N PHE A 51 -6.27 -2.62 -10.64
CA PHE A 51 -6.68 -2.60 -12.05
C PHE A 51 -7.68 -1.48 -12.34
N LYS A 52 -8.26 -0.87 -11.30
CA LYS A 52 -9.18 0.27 -11.41
C LYS A 52 -10.36 -0.05 -12.34
N LYS A 53 -10.41 0.63 -13.50
CA LYS A 53 -11.47 0.49 -14.48
C LYS A 53 -11.15 -0.57 -15.54
N LEU A 54 -9.90 -1.07 -15.59
CA LEU A 54 -9.42 -1.96 -16.65
C LEU A 54 -10.37 -3.13 -16.83
N SER A 55 -11.07 -3.08 -17.96
CA SER A 55 -11.90 -4.14 -18.50
C SER A 55 -11.28 -4.66 -19.79
N SER A 56 -11.73 -5.82 -20.27
CA SER A 56 -11.26 -6.38 -21.55
C SER A 56 -11.35 -5.38 -22.70
N ASN A 57 -12.39 -4.52 -22.72
CA ASN A 57 -12.57 -3.48 -23.73
C ASN A 57 -11.54 -2.34 -23.58
N GLU A 58 -11.28 -1.89 -22.36
CA GLU A 58 -10.27 -0.85 -22.12
C GLU A 58 -8.87 -1.35 -22.48
N ILE A 59 -8.54 -2.60 -22.16
CA ILE A 59 -7.27 -3.23 -22.51
C ILE A 59 -7.07 -3.27 -24.02
N GLN A 60 -8.12 -3.61 -24.78
CA GLN A 60 -8.06 -3.59 -26.25
C GLN A 60 -7.79 -2.19 -26.79
N ALA A 61 -8.37 -1.16 -26.17
CA ALA A 61 -8.23 0.24 -26.56
C ALA A 61 -6.90 0.88 -26.15
N LEU A 62 -6.11 0.26 -25.25
CA LEU A 62 -4.76 0.72 -24.95
C LEU A 62 -3.88 0.70 -26.21
N ASP A 63 -3.00 1.68 -26.33
CA ASP A 63 -1.96 1.65 -27.36
C ASP A 63 -0.98 0.49 -27.16
N ASP A 64 -0.24 0.19 -28.23
CA ASP A 64 0.71 -0.93 -28.23
C ASP A 64 1.87 -0.69 -27.26
N GLU A 65 2.31 0.56 -27.05
CA GLU A 65 3.41 0.86 -26.12
C GLU A 65 3.03 0.52 -24.67
N MET A 66 1.80 0.86 -24.26
CA MET A 66 1.24 0.52 -22.96
C MET A 66 1.09 -0.99 -22.78
N LYS A 67 0.58 -1.69 -23.79
CA LYS A 67 0.47 -3.16 -23.76
C LYS A 67 1.83 -3.83 -23.63
N ILE A 68 2.82 -3.36 -24.40
CA ILE A 68 4.21 -3.85 -24.33
C ILE A 68 4.81 -3.59 -22.93
N MET A 69 4.63 -2.39 -22.39
CA MET A 69 5.06 -2.00 -21.05
C MET A 69 4.42 -2.90 -19.98
N ILE A 70 3.11 -3.16 -20.07
CA ILE A 70 2.35 -4.05 -19.18
C ILE A 70 2.94 -5.45 -19.19
N THR A 71 3.11 -6.03 -20.37
CA THR A 71 3.65 -7.39 -20.51
C THR A 71 5.08 -7.47 -19.98
N GLY A 72 5.91 -6.48 -20.30
CA GLY A 72 7.30 -6.41 -19.87
C GLY A 72 7.43 -6.39 -18.35
N LEU A 73 6.75 -5.44 -17.70
CA LEU A 73 6.83 -5.28 -16.24
C LEU A 73 6.21 -6.48 -15.51
N THR A 74 5.04 -6.96 -15.93
CA THR A 74 4.37 -8.09 -15.26
C THR A 74 5.24 -9.36 -15.32
N LYS A 75 5.92 -9.61 -16.44
CA LYS A 75 6.90 -10.71 -16.55
C LYS A 75 8.10 -10.52 -15.62
N GLN A 76 8.62 -9.31 -15.51
CA GLN A 76 9.75 -9.01 -14.63
C GLN A 76 9.36 -9.22 -13.16
N LEU A 77 8.16 -8.78 -12.76
CA LEU A 77 7.63 -8.99 -11.41
C LEU A 77 7.41 -10.47 -11.10
N GLY A 78 6.87 -11.24 -12.05
CA GLY A 78 6.65 -12.68 -11.89
C GLY A 78 7.93 -13.50 -11.68
N LYS A 79 9.12 -12.93 -11.94
CA LYS A 79 10.41 -13.57 -11.69
C LYS A 79 10.97 -13.30 -10.28
N LEU A 80 10.47 -12.28 -9.58
CA LEU A 80 10.89 -12.01 -8.21
C LEU A 80 10.20 -12.97 -7.25
N SER A 81 10.94 -13.57 -6.33
CA SER A 81 10.36 -14.30 -5.21
C SER A 81 9.50 -13.34 -4.37
N PRO A 82 8.33 -13.78 -3.84
CA PRO A 82 7.50 -12.94 -2.97
C PRO A 82 8.27 -12.28 -1.81
N ASN A 83 9.25 -12.98 -1.22
CA ASN A 83 10.05 -12.45 -0.11
C ASN A 83 11.04 -11.35 -0.53
N ASP A 84 11.40 -11.28 -1.81
CA ASP A 84 12.35 -10.29 -2.34
C ASP A 84 11.64 -9.01 -2.81
N ARG A 85 10.31 -8.95 -2.74
CA ARG A 85 9.50 -7.83 -3.23
C ARG A 85 9.43 -6.67 -2.24
N THR A 86 10.58 -6.20 -1.78
CA THR A 86 10.64 -4.98 -0.98
C THR A 86 10.36 -3.75 -1.84
N TRP A 87 9.97 -2.62 -1.22
CA TRP A 87 9.79 -1.35 -1.93
C TRP A 87 10.98 -1.02 -2.82
N ASP A 88 12.19 -1.08 -2.29
CA ASP A 88 13.41 -0.73 -3.01
C ASP A 88 13.69 -1.71 -4.16
N ALA A 89 13.42 -3.01 -3.97
CA ALA A 89 13.56 -4.00 -5.03
C ALA A 89 12.58 -3.75 -6.18
N ILE A 90 11.32 -3.42 -5.87
CA ILE A 90 10.31 -3.10 -6.89
C ILE A 90 10.66 -1.80 -7.63
N VAL A 91 11.07 -0.75 -6.91
CA VAL A 91 11.50 0.52 -7.51
C VAL A 91 12.74 0.31 -8.39
N SER A 92 13.71 -0.48 -7.92
CA SER A 92 14.92 -0.82 -8.67
C SER A 92 14.59 -1.62 -9.94
N LEU A 93 13.72 -2.63 -9.83
CA LEU A 93 13.24 -3.39 -10.98
C LEU A 93 12.60 -2.48 -12.04
N CYS A 94 11.80 -1.50 -11.61
CA CYS A 94 11.15 -0.57 -12.52
C CYS A 94 12.15 0.40 -13.17
N ALA A 95 13.10 0.92 -12.40
CA ALA A 95 14.16 1.78 -12.92
C ALA A 95 15.06 1.07 -13.94
N GLN A 96 15.34 -0.21 -13.72
CA GLN A 96 16.15 -1.05 -14.61
C GLN A 96 15.36 -1.62 -15.80
N SER A 97 14.03 -1.52 -15.79
CA SER A 97 13.23 -2.05 -16.88
C SER A 97 13.51 -1.31 -18.19
N PRO A 98 13.78 -2.03 -19.30
CA PRO A 98 14.03 -1.39 -20.59
C PRO A 98 12.77 -0.73 -21.17
N PHE A 99 11.58 -1.07 -20.66
CA PHE A 99 10.29 -0.60 -21.18
C PHE A 99 9.72 0.57 -20.39
N LEU A 100 10.32 0.94 -19.25
CA LEU A 100 9.83 1.99 -18.36
C LEU A 100 10.74 3.20 -18.39
N ALA A 101 10.15 4.39 -18.42
CA ALA A 101 10.84 5.64 -18.13
C ALA A 101 10.17 6.30 -16.93
N PRO A 102 10.94 6.88 -15.98
CA PRO A 102 10.34 7.64 -14.90
C PRO A 102 9.53 8.81 -15.49
N LEU A 103 8.33 9.02 -14.95
CA LEU A 103 7.46 10.13 -15.36
C LEU A 103 7.75 11.40 -14.55
N ASP A 104 8.12 11.24 -13.28
CA ASP A 104 8.44 12.30 -12.33
C ASP A 104 9.51 11.86 -11.31
N ASP A 105 9.95 12.79 -10.46
CA ASP A 105 10.91 12.55 -9.38
C ASP A 105 10.31 11.76 -8.20
N GLY A 106 9.07 11.27 -8.33
CA GLY A 106 8.33 10.60 -7.27
C GLY A 106 7.94 11.51 -6.11
N ILE A 107 7.28 10.91 -5.14
CA ILE A 107 6.87 11.55 -3.90
C ILE A 107 7.39 10.70 -2.75
N ALA A 108 7.99 11.33 -1.75
CA ALA A 108 8.29 10.74 -0.46
C ALA A 108 7.79 11.71 0.62
N ARG A 109 6.81 11.27 1.41
CA ARG A 109 6.21 12.06 2.48
C ARG A 109 6.20 11.24 3.76
N THR A 110 6.59 11.88 4.84
CA THR A 110 6.47 11.35 6.19
C THR A 110 5.80 12.40 7.04
N ASP A 111 4.80 11.99 7.81
CA ASP A 111 4.12 12.85 8.78
C ASP A 111 3.74 12.04 10.01
N SER A 112 3.53 12.71 11.14
CA SER A 112 3.16 12.08 12.40
C SER A 112 2.03 12.86 13.07
N LEU A 113 0.99 12.14 13.46
CA LEU A 113 -0.02 12.68 14.38
C LEU A 113 0.38 12.33 15.81
N VAL A 114 0.67 13.34 16.62
CA VAL A 114 1.13 13.20 18.00
C VAL A 114 0.06 13.68 18.96
N LYS A 115 -0.17 12.92 20.03
CA LYS A 115 -1.05 13.29 21.14
C LYS A 115 -0.25 13.36 22.45
N ASN A 116 -0.54 14.42 23.20
CA ASN A 116 -0.02 14.64 24.54
C ASN A 116 -1.16 14.31 25.53
N SER A 117 -1.24 13.07 26.02
CA SER A 117 -1.86 12.66 27.30
C SER A 117 -2.22 11.17 27.34
N SER A 118 -2.37 10.68 28.58
CA SER A 118 -2.80 9.34 28.99
C SER A 118 -4.32 9.11 28.99
N SER A 119 -5.14 10.00 28.40
CA SER A 119 -6.61 9.96 28.57
C SER A 119 -7.42 10.47 27.36
N ALA A 120 -6.87 10.35 26.15
CA ALA A 120 -7.59 10.77 24.95
C ALA A 120 -8.63 9.74 24.45
N PHE A 121 -8.60 8.48 24.92
CA PHE A 121 -9.45 7.41 24.38
C PHE A 121 -10.52 7.00 25.40
N LYS A 122 -11.77 6.90 24.95
CA LYS A 122 -12.91 6.55 25.82
C LYS A 122 -12.74 5.15 26.40
N THR A 123 -13.07 5.00 27.69
CA THR A 123 -12.98 3.75 28.45
C THR A 123 -14.05 2.70 28.08
N ASP A 124 -14.97 3.03 27.18
CA ASP A 124 -16.03 2.11 26.72
C ASP A 124 -15.62 1.26 25.51
N GLY A 125 -14.37 1.41 25.05
CA GLY A 125 -13.84 0.67 23.89
C GLY A 125 -14.41 1.13 22.55
N SER A 126 -15.26 2.17 22.53
CA SER A 126 -15.71 2.78 21.29
C SER A 126 -14.66 3.79 20.79
N PRO A 127 -14.32 3.81 19.49
CA PRO A 127 -13.42 4.82 18.96
C PRO A 127 -14.00 6.21 19.25
N ASP A 128 -13.20 7.11 19.86
CA ASP A 128 -13.62 8.51 19.96
C ASP A 128 -13.79 9.07 18.54
N SER A 129 -15.03 9.38 18.18
CA SER A 129 -15.37 9.88 16.84
C SER A 129 -14.61 11.16 16.46
N GLY A 130 -14.19 11.97 17.43
CA GLY A 130 -13.33 13.13 17.22
C GLY A 130 -11.92 12.72 16.83
N ILE A 131 -11.34 11.76 17.53
CA ILE A 131 -9.99 11.23 17.21
C ILE A 131 -9.99 10.52 15.87
N VAL A 132 -11.01 9.71 15.58
CA VAL A 132 -11.10 9.01 14.30
C VAL A 132 -11.23 10.01 13.14
N LYS A 133 -11.99 11.10 13.30
CA LYS A 133 -12.06 12.18 12.31
C LYS A 133 -10.71 12.87 12.11
N GLU A 134 -9.98 13.13 13.19
CA GLU A 134 -8.67 13.76 13.14
C GLU A 134 -7.62 12.88 12.46
N VAL A 135 -7.56 11.60 12.83
CA VAL A 135 -6.70 10.59 12.17
C VAL A 135 -7.07 10.48 10.69
N THR A 136 -8.36 10.52 10.35
CA THR A 136 -8.81 10.50 8.96
C THR A 136 -8.36 11.75 8.20
N ALA A 137 -8.49 12.94 8.78
CA ALA A 137 -8.06 14.19 8.16
C ALA A 137 -6.54 14.22 7.97
N TRP A 138 -5.79 13.79 8.99
CA TRP A 138 -4.34 13.62 8.93
C TRP A 138 -3.94 12.63 7.82
N PHE A 139 -4.54 11.45 7.77
CA PHE A 139 -4.23 10.44 6.76
C PHE A 139 -4.51 10.96 5.33
N LYS A 140 -5.65 11.62 5.11
CA LYS A 140 -5.96 12.24 3.82
C LYS A 140 -4.92 13.32 3.44
N LYS A 141 -4.45 14.10 4.41
CA LYS A 141 -3.39 15.09 4.21
C LYS A 141 -2.00 14.46 3.99
N LEU A 142 -1.73 13.29 4.55
CA LEU A 142 -0.51 12.55 4.27
C LEU A 142 -0.51 11.99 2.84
N ILE A 143 -1.65 11.46 2.36
CA ILE A 143 -1.76 10.84 1.04
C ILE A 143 -1.95 11.87 -0.08
N GLN A 144 -2.87 12.84 0.06
CA GLN A 144 -3.23 13.86 -0.97
C GLN A 144 -3.36 13.29 -2.40
N ASP A 145 -3.85 12.05 -2.52
CA ASP A 145 -4.02 11.36 -3.78
C ASP A 145 -5.32 10.56 -3.69
N GLU A 146 -6.41 11.13 -4.23
CA GLU A 146 -7.74 10.51 -4.23
C GLU A 146 -7.74 9.16 -4.94
N ASP A 147 -6.89 8.96 -5.95
CA ASP A 147 -6.77 7.69 -6.63
C ASP A 147 -6.24 6.60 -5.67
N VAL A 148 -5.25 6.94 -4.83
CA VAL A 148 -4.71 6.05 -3.79
C VAL A 148 -5.72 5.78 -2.66
N LEU A 149 -6.44 6.79 -2.20
CA LEU A 149 -7.48 6.63 -1.18
C LEU A 149 -8.59 5.70 -1.67
N ASN A 150 -9.01 5.87 -2.92
CA ASN A 150 -10.09 5.07 -3.52
C ASN A 150 -9.69 3.62 -3.84
N SER A 151 -8.42 3.32 -4.15
CA SER A 151 -7.97 1.95 -4.45
C SER A 151 -7.74 1.11 -3.19
N THR A 152 -7.14 1.71 -2.18
CA THR A 152 -6.76 1.01 -0.94
C THR A 152 -7.96 0.78 -0.04
N LYS A 153 -9.01 1.60 -0.15
CA LYS A 153 -10.20 1.53 0.71
C LYS A 153 -9.88 1.68 2.20
N ILE A 154 -8.75 2.33 2.52
CA ILE A 154 -8.43 2.75 3.89
C ILE A 154 -9.32 3.95 4.22
N ASP A 155 -10.51 3.66 4.73
CA ASP A 155 -11.53 4.65 5.07
C ASP A 155 -11.57 4.95 6.58
N ILE A 156 -12.52 5.80 6.98
CA ILE A 156 -12.72 6.17 8.39
C ILE A 156 -13.00 4.97 9.30
N ASN A 157 -13.60 3.88 8.77
CA ASN A 157 -13.87 2.69 9.56
C ASN A 157 -12.61 1.85 9.75
N VAL A 158 -11.78 1.73 8.71
CA VAL A 158 -10.46 1.08 8.80
C VAL A 158 -9.57 1.84 9.78
N LEU A 159 -9.46 3.15 9.61
CA LEU A 159 -8.72 4.01 10.53
C LEU A 159 -9.32 3.97 11.94
N GLY A 160 -10.65 3.94 12.06
CA GLY A 160 -11.36 3.79 13.33
C GLY A 160 -11.07 2.46 14.01
N ARG A 161 -10.93 1.35 13.25
CA ARG A 161 -10.50 0.05 13.78
C ARG A 161 -9.03 0.04 14.16
N ILE A 162 -8.17 0.75 13.44
CA ILE A 162 -6.76 0.92 13.83
C ILE A 162 -6.66 1.74 15.10
N VAL A 163 -7.43 2.83 15.21
CA VAL A 163 -7.55 3.67 16.40
C VAL A 163 -8.14 2.88 17.57
N ALA A 164 -9.20 2.11 17.34
CA ALA A 164 -9.78 1.25 18.36
C ALA A 164 -8.83 0.09 18.69
N GLN A 165 -8.08 -0.50 17.79
CA GLN A 165 -7.05 -1.47 18.19
C GLN A 165 -5.90 -0.79 18.93
N SER A 166 -5.68 0.50 18.67
CA SER A 166 -4.76 1.35 19.42
C SER A 166 -5.32 1.98 20.71
N GLY A 167 -6.60 1.73 21.06
CA GLY A 167 -7.26 2.32 22.24
C GLY A 167 -8.36 1.47 22.91
N ALA A 168 -8.76 0.36 22.31
CA ALA A 168 -9.77 -0.62 22.73
C ALA A 168 -9.07 -1.93 23.08
N THR A 169 -8.17 -1.79 24.03
CA THR A 169 -8.41 -2.45 25.30
C THR A 169 -7.91 -1.44 26.32
N VAL A 170 -8.79 -1.02 27.22
CA VAL A 170 -8.43 -0.14 28.35
C VAL A 170 -7.30 -0.76 29.19
N ASP A 171 -6.96 -2.03 28.96
CA ASP A 171 -5.79 -2.69 29.51
C ASP A 171 -4.70 -3.09 28.49
N SER A 172 -4.75 -2.73 27.19
CA SER A 172 -3.78 -3.23 26.19
C SER A 172 -2.91 -2.21 25.49
N PHE A 173 -3.46 -1.09 25.03
CA PHE A 173 -2.65 0.01 24.56
C PHE A 173 -2.41 1.02 25.66
N GLU A 174 -3.36 1.26 26.57
CA GLU A 174 -3.00 1.91 27.84
C GLU A 174 -1.87 1.17 28.54
N SER A 175 -1.72 -0.16 28.41
CA SER A 175 -0.53 -0.88 28.91
C SER A 175 0.67 -0.92 27.94
N PHE A 176 0.50 -0.67 26.64
CA PHE A 176 1.60 -0.34 25.71
C PHE A 176 2.11 1.10 25.91
N PHE A 177 1.24 1.97 26.45
CA PHE A 177 1.46 3.37 26.80
C PHE A 177 1.85 3.53 28.28
N HIS A 178 1.55 2.56 29.14
CA HIS A 178 1.94 2.54 30.55
C HIS A 178 3.19 1.69 30.76
N LYS A 179 4.26 2.39 31.14
CA LYS A 179 5.44 1.88 31.84
C LYS A 179 6.42 1.02 31.03
N THR A 180 6.77 1.45 29.81
CA THR A 180 8.06 1.07 29.22
C THR A 180 8.58 2.20 28.34
N GLU A 181 9.91 2.33 28.26
CA GLU A 181 10.60 3.56 27.87
C GLU A 181 10.31 4.02 26.42
N GLU A 182 9.94 3.11 25.52
CA GLU A 182 9.48 3.40 24.14
C GLU A 182 8.87 2.13 23.53
N HIS A 183 7.75 2.23 22.79
CA HIS A 183 7.27 1.12 21.97
C HIS A 183 6.82 1.56 20.58
N THR A 184 7.01 0.70 19.58
CA THR A 184 6.67 0.99 18.18
C THR A 184 6.14 -0.27 17.51
N LYS A 185 5.06 -0.16 16.73
CA LYS A 185 4.51 -1.27 15.95
C LYS A 185 3.96 -0.80 14.60
N THR A 186 4.36 -1.49 13.53
CA THR A 186 3.78 -1.29 12.20
C THR A 186 2.37 -1.88 12.18
N VAL A 187 1.38 -1.12 11.70
CA VAL A 187 -0.03 -1.56 11.60
C VAL A 187 -0.49 -1.79 10.16
N ILE A 188 0.12 -1.07 9.22
CA ILE A 188 -0.07 -1.26 7.78
C ILE A 188 1.30 -1.11 7.13
N ASP A 189 1.64 -2.00 6.21
CA ASP A 189 2.69 -1.83 5.22
C ASP A 189 2.22 -2.45 3.91
N ILE A 190 1.73 -1.63 2.99
CA ILE A 190 1.21 -2.09 1.71
C ILE A 190 1.88 -1.36 0.55
N GLY A 191 2.47 -2.12 -0.37
CA GLY A 191 2.86 -1.67 -1.69
C GLY A 191 1.76 -1.96 -2.70
N VAL A 192 1.52 -1.04 -3.63
CA VAL A 192 0.52 -1.21 -4.68
C VAL A 192 1.08 -0.78 -6.04
N LEU A 193 0.86 -1.62 -7.06
CA LEU A 193 1.06 -1.30 -8.47
C LEU A 193 -0.31 -1.03 -9.12
N ARG A 194 -0.59 0.24 -9.39
CA ARG A 194 -1.72 0.61 -10.24
C ARG A 194 -1.33 0.46 -11.70
N TYR A 195 -2.09 -0.33 -12.43
CA TYR A 195 -1.93 -0.51 -13.87
C TYR A 195 -2.39 0.75 -14.64
N PRO A 196 -1.77 1.04 -15.80
CA PRO A 196 -2.19 2.14 -16.65
C PRO A 196 -3.60 1.90 -17.21
N ASP A 197 -4.34 2.97 -17.41
CA ASP A 197 -5.63 2.98 -18.12
C ASP A 197 -5.64 4.12 -19.15
N ILE A 198 -6.73 4.25 -19.91
CA ILE A 198 -6.86 5.28 -20.95
C ILE A 198 -6.70 6.69 -20.37
N ASP A 199 -7.25 6.93 -19.18
CA ASP A 199 -7.19 8.23 -18.50
C ASP A 199 -5.80 8.49 -17.88
N ASN A 200 -5.03 7.44 -17.60
CA ASN A 200 -3.76 7.46 -16.88
C ASN A 200 -2.77 6.48 -17.53
N PRO A 201 -2.09 6.89 -18.62
CA PRO A 201 -1.23 6.02 -19.42
C PRO A 201 0.16 5.80 -18.77
N TYR A 202 0.19 5.46 -17.49
CA TYR A 202 1.40 5.22 -16.72
C TYR A 202 1.14 4.20 -15.59
N PHE A 203 2.17 3.44 -15.23
CA PHE A 203 2.17 2.70 -13.97
C PHE A 203 2.37 3.66 -12.80
N LYS A 204 1.57 3.52 -11.75
CA LYS A 204 1.79 4.20 -10.46
C LYS A 204 2.11 3.14 -9.40
N ILE A 205 3.29 3.24 -8.81
CA ILE A 205 3.72 2.39 -7.69
C ILE A 205 3.72 3.23 -6.44
N TYR A 206 3.06 2.77 -5.39
CA TYR A 206 3.07 3.49 -4.13
C TYR A 206 3.09 2.57 -2.92
N ARG A 207 3.67 3.05 -1.83
CA ARG A 207 3.71 2.36 -0.53
C ARG A 207 3.12 3.24 0.54
N ILE A 208 2.24 2.65 1.33
CA ILE A 208 1.70 3.25 2.55
C ILE A 208 2.18 2.39 3.70
N LYS A 209 2.92 3.00 4.62
CA LYS A 209 3.29 2.37 5.88
C LYS A 209 2.80 3.22 7.03
N LEU A 210 2.07 2.61 7.95
CA LEU A 210 1.58 3.25 9.17
C LEU A 210 2.17 2.53 10.37
N THR A 211 2.70 3.32 11.31
CA THR A 211 3.39 2.84 12.51
C THR A 211 2.80 3.55 13.73
N ALA A 212 2.21 2.79 14.64
CA ALA A 212 1.77 3.29 15.95
C ALA A 212 2.96 3.29 16.92
N TRP A 213 3.07 4.31 17.77
CA TRP A 213 4.16 4.41 18.73
C TRP A 213 3.75 5.06 20.06
N SER A 214 4.47 4.71 21.12
CA SER A 214 4.36 5.24 22.48
C SER A 214 5.71 5.64 23.02
N LYS A 215 5.74 6.71 23.83
CA LYS A 215 6.92 7.13 24.58
C LYS A 215 6.51 7.67 25.94
N SER A 216 7.03 7.04 27.00
CA SER A 216 6.83 7.47 28.38
C SER A 216 8.15 7.97 28.93
N THR A 217 8.27 9.28 29.15
CA THR A 217 9.45 9.88 29.78
C THR A 217 9.15 10.18 31.24
N ARG A 218 9.89 9.55 32.17
CA ARG A 218 9.74 9.80 33.61
C ARG A 218 10.99 10.47 34.18
N THR A 219 10.82 11.65 34.74
CA THR A 219 11.80 12.29 35.63
C THR A 219 11.26 12.29 37.05
N LEU A 220 12.13 12.45 38.07
CA LEU A 220 11.83 12.23 39.51
C LEU A 220 10.53 12.88 40.05
N ALA A 221 10.01 13.92 39.42
CA ALA A 221 8.76 14.59 39.81
C ALA A 221 7.73 14.76 38.66
N TRP A 222 8.05 14.36 37.43
CA TRP A 222 7.22 14.63 36.24
C TRP A 222 7.24 13.46 35.26
N GLN A 223 6.05 13.03 34.82
CA GLN A 223 5.88 12.02 33.77
C GLN A 223 5.21 12.69 32.56
N GLU A 224 5.85 12.54 31.40
CA GLU A 224 5.29 12.91 30.10
C GLU A 224 5.04 11.66 29.26
N ASP A 225 3.78 11.37 28.98
CA ASP A 225 3.36 10.30 28.08
C ASP A 225 2.95 10.90 26.73
N ARG A 226 3.57 10.42 25.66
CA ARG A 226 3.25 10.77 24.28
C ARG A 226 2.93 9.53 23.48
N ASN A 227 1.98 9.66 22.58
CA ASN A 227 1.66 8.61 21.63
C ASN A 227 1.31 9.20 20.27
N GLY A 228 1.31 8.34 19.26
CA GLY A 228 0.96 8.78 17.93
C GLY A 228 0.94 7.69 16.88
N ILE A 229 0.62 8.13 15.68
CA ILE A 229 0.74 7.36 14.46
C ILE A 229 1.65 8.12 13.50
N GLN A 230 2.70 7.45 13.04
CA GLN A 230 3.56 7.91 11.96
C GLN A 230 3.11 7.25 10.67
N GLY A 231 3.08 8.02 9.59
CA GLY A 231 2.81 7.52 8.26
C GLY A 231 3.93 7.86 7.30
N GLU A 232 4.30 6.88 6.48
CA GLU A 232 5.23 7.01 5.36
C GLU A 232 4.46 6.74 4.08
N PHE A 233 4.52 7.67 3.13
CA PHE A 233 3.88 7.57 1.82
C PHE A 233 4.91 7.81 0.72
N ASN A 234 5.12 6.80 -0.12
CA ASN A 234 6.04 6.86 -1.23
C ASN A 234 5.31 6.59 -2.54
N VAL A 235 5.65 7.32 -3.62
CA VAL A 235 5.07 7.15 -4.96
C VAL A 235 6.16 7.24 -6.02
N ARG A 236 6.07 6.39 -7.03
CA ARG A 236 6.83 6.47 -8.29
C ARG A 236 5.87 6.26 -9.46
N LYS A 237 6.06 7.01 -10.53
CA LYS A 237 5.29 6.83 -11.77
C LYS A 237 6.21 6.50 -12.93
N TYR A 238 5.76 5.59 -13.78
CA TYR A 238 6.52 5.13 -14.94
C TYR A 238 5.65 5.11 -16.18
N LYS A 239 6.13 5.77 -17.24
CA LYS A 239 5.51 5.76 -18.56
C LYS A 239 6.25 4.81 -19.51
N PRO A 240 5.68 4.47 -20.68
CA PRO A 240 6.39 3.70 -21.68
C PRO A 240 7.70 4.38 -22.11
N ARG A 241 8.76 3.60 -22.29
CA ARG A 241 10.03 4.06 -22.87
C ARG A 241 9.97 3.93 -24.39
N SER A 242 9.29 4.86 -25.04
CA SER A 242 9.04 4.87 -26.49
C SER A 242 10.33 4.71 -27.32
N SER A 243 11.47 5.27 -26.88
CA SER A 243 12.76 5.14 -27.58
C SER A 243 13.27 3.70 -27.69
N VAL A 244 12.88 2.82 -26.76
CA VAL A 244 13.22 1.39 -26.83
C VAL A 244 12.11 0.62 -27.53
N ILE A 245 10.86 0.90 -27.16
CA ILE A 245 9.69 0.17 -27.67
C ILE A 245 9.55 0.34 -29.19
N ASN A 246 9.78 1.53 -29.73
CA ASN A 246 9.64 1.78 -31.15
C ASN A 246 10.67 1.04 -32.01
N ASN A 247 11.82 0.69 -31.43
CA ASN A 247 12.88 -0.07 -32.08
C ASN A 247 12.71 -1.59 -31.98
N LEU A 248 11.63 -2.08 -31.35
CA LEU A 248 11.28 -3.49 -31.37
C LEU A 248 10.83 -3.93 -32.77
N THR A 249 11.06 -5.19 -33.11
CA THR A 249 10.53 -5.78 -34.34
C THR A 249 9.01 -5.85 -34.29
N ASP A 250 8.34 -5.81 -35.45
CA ASP A 250 6.88 -5.90 -35.53
C ASP A 250 6.36 -7.20 -34.91
N ALA A 251 7.08 -8.31 -35.09
CA ALA A 251 6.76 -9.58 -34.46
C ALA A 251 6.82 -9.51 -32.92
N ALA A 252 7.80 -8.80 -32.35
CA ALA A 252 7.91 -8.62 -30.91
C ALA A 252 6.78 -7.72 -30.36
N LYS A 253 6.45 -6.63 -31.08
CA LYS A 253 5.33 -5.74 -30.74
C LYS A 253 4.01 -6.50 -30.74
N ALA A 254 3.72 -7.24 -31.82
CA ALA A 254 2.50 -8.04 -31.95
C ALA A 254 2.39 -9.12 -30.86
N GLY A 255 3.48 -9.84 -30.60
CA GLY A 255 3.54 -10.87 -29.56
C GLY A 255 3.27 -10.32 -28.16
N ALA A 256 3.90 -9.20 -27.80
CA ALA A 256 3.68 -8.54 -26.52
C ALA A 256 2.25 -7.98 -26.38
N THR A 257 1.74 -7.34 -27.43
CA THR A 257 0.36 -6.79 -27.48
C THR A 257 -0.69 -7.87 -27.26
N LYS A 258 -0.55 -9.02 -27.93
CA LYS A 258 -1.42 -10.18 -27.71
C LYS A 258 -1.32 -10.69 -26.27
N GLN A 259 -0.11 -10.80 -25.74
CA GLN A 259 0.09 -11.29 -24.40
C GLN A 259 -0.47 -10.35 -23.32
N ALA A 260 -0.48 -9.04 -23.54
CA ALA A 260 -1.15 -8.11 -22.63
C ALA A 260 -2.66 -8.42 -22.52
N ALA A 261 -3.31 -8.72 -23.65
CA ALA A 261 -4.70 -9.16 -23.66
C ALA A 261 -4.88 -10.50 -22.94
N ASP A 262 -3.95 -11.45 -23.08
CA ASP A 262 -4.01 -12.74 -22.37
C ASP A 262 -3.79 -12.59 -20.84
N ILE A 263 -2.91 -11.66 -20.44
CA ILE A 263 -2.61 -11.40 -19.02
C ILE A 263 -3.83 -10.79 -18.32
N LEU A 264 -4.46 -9.81 -18.95
CA LEU A 264 -5.49 -8.98 -18.34
C LEU A 264 -6.92 -9.33 -18.80
N GLY A 265 -7.08 -10.26 -19.74
CA GLY A 265 -8.37 -10.60 -20.35
C GLY A 265 -9.37 -11.23 -19.39
N ASP A 266 -8.87 -11.88 -18.33
CA ASP A 266 -9.66 -12.60 -17.31
C ASP A 266 -9.85 -11.78 -16.01
N LEU A 267 -9.58 -10.47 -16.03
CA LEU A 267 -9.77 -9.57 -14.88
C LEU A 267 -11.23 -9.43 -14.44
#